data_AF-A0A822GTN1-F1
#
_entry.id   AF-A0A822GTN1-F1
#
_cell.length_a   1.000
_cell.length_b   1.000
_cell.length_c   1.000
_cell.angle_alpha   90.00
_cell.angle_beta   90.00
_cell.angle_gamma   90.00
#
_symmetry.space_group_name_H-M   'P 1'
#
loop_
_entity.id
_entity.type
_entity.pdbx_description
1 polymer ?
#
loop_
_entity_poly.entity_id
_entity_poly.type
_entity_poly.pdbx_seq_one_letter_code
_entity_poly.pdbx_strand_id
1 'polypeptide(L)'
;EYLLIDEISMVGLNLLAKLNRIICSAKRVDPQVPFGGVNVIFFGDYLQYRPVYDAPLHTDFSGLSKKKSGKLPNEKEIQQHVARSLILQNNCVVKLTQQMRTEDPRYLQLLERLRHGQCNYDDYELLLTRVIGQPSVGSLHDAPWNKVCFHFRFQ
;
A
#
# COMPACT_ATOMS: atom_id res chain seq x y z
N GLU A 1 -12.96 22.54 3.73
CA GLU A 1 -13.89 22.00 2.69
C GLU A 1 -13.40 20.69 2.09
N TYR A 2 -12.09 20.51 1.86
CA TYR A 2 -11.53 19.23 1.39
C TYR A 2 -10.19 18.91 2.07
N LEU A 3 -9.85 17.63 2.16
CA LEU A 3 -8.53 17.10 2.55
C LEU A 3 -8.04 16.18 1.44
N LEU A 4 -6.86 16.44 0.89
CA LEU A 4 -6.24 15.61 -0.13
C LEU A 4 -5.08 14.85 0.51
N ILE A 5 -5.03 13.54 0.31
CA ILE A 5 -3.92 12.70 0.77
C ILE A 5 -3.37 11.95 -0.44
N ASP A 6 -2.13 12.25 -0.79
CA ASP A 6 -1.38 11.52 -1.80
C ASP A 6 -0.64 10.33 -1.19
N GLU A 7 -0.30 9.35 -2.03
CA GLU A 7 0.36 8.10 -1.65
C GLU A 7 -0.31 7.36 -0.48
N ILE A 8 -1.64 7.24 -0.53
CA ILE A 8 -2.47 6.60 0.50
C ILE A 8 -2.09 5.14 0.77
N SER A 9 -1.41 4.47 -0.18
CA SER A 9 -0.92 3.10 -0.03
C SER A 9 0.12 2.95 1.08
N MET A 10 0.88 4.02 1.38
CA MET A 10 1.86 4.06 2.45
C MET A 10 1.26 4.43 3.81
N VAL A 11 0.00 4.86 3.84
CA VAL A 11 -0.72 5.18 5.08
C VAL A 11 -1.24 3.89 5.70
N GLY A 12 -0.84 3.63 6.94
CA GLY A 12 -1.35 2.49 7.69
C GLY A 12 -2.60 2.83 8.51
N LEU A 13 -3.26 1.79 8.99
CA LEU A 13 -4.51 1.91 9.76
C LEU A 13 -4.33 2.73 11.05
N ASN A 14 -3.20 2.61 11.75
CA ASN A 14 -3.01 3.39 12.98
C ASN A 14 -2.85 4.88 12.66
N LEU A 15 -2.14 5.21 11.59
CA LEU A 15 -1.95 6.59 11.16
C LEU A 15 -3.29 7.22 10.74
N LEU A 16 -4.08 6.51 9.94
CA LEU A 16 -5.39 7.00 9.52
C LEU A 16 -6.35 7.20 10.69
N ALA A 17 -6.39 6.28 11.65
CA ALA A 17 -7.20 6.43 12.86
C ALA A 17 -6.80 7.67 13.67
N LYS A 18 -5.48 7.88 13.86
CA LYS A 18 -4.95 9.07 14.54
C LYS A 18 -5.35 10.35 13.80
N LEU A 19 -5.25 10.37 12.48
CA LEU A 19 -5.63 11.51 11.66
C LEU A 19 -7.12 11.86 11.84
N ASN A 20 -8.01 10.87 11.76
CA ASN A 20 -9.43 11.05 12.02
C ASN A 20 -9.68 11.67 13.41
N ARG A 21 -9.06 11.10 14.46
CA ARG A 21 -9.22 11.60 15.83
C ARG A 21 -8.75 13.04 16.00
N ILE A 22 -7.62 13.40 15.40
CA ILE A 22 -7.08 14.76 15.44
C ILE A 22 -8.04 15.74 14.77
N ILE A 23 -8.57 15.39 13.59
CA ILE A 23 -9.50 16.25 12.86
C ILE A 23 -10.80 16.44 13.64
N CYS A 24 -11.41 15.36 14.16
CA CYS A 24 -12.63 15.47 14.96
C CYS A 24 -12.40 16.33 16.22
N SER A 25 -11.28 16.13 16.92
CA SER A 25 -10.91 16.92 18.10
C SER A 25 -10.74 18.40 17.77
N ALA A 26 -9.98 18.72 16.70
CA ALA A 26 -9.75 20.09 16.27
C ALA A 26 -11.05 20.81 15.87
N LYS A 27 -11.99 20.09 15.24
CA LYS A 27 -13.30 20.62 14.85
C LYS A 27 -14.34 20.58 15.97
N ARG A 28 -14.02 20.00 17.13
CA ARG A 28 -14.95 19.78 18.26
C ARG A 28 -16.23 19.02 17.84
N VAL A 29 -16.05 18.02 16.97
CA VAL A 29 -17.12 17.15 16.47
C VAL A 29 -16.97 15.76 17.08
N ASP A 30 -18.08 15.03 17.18
CA ASP A 30 -18.10 13.64 17.61
C ASP A 30 -17.07 12.80 16.81
N PRO A 31 -16.21 12.00 17.49
CA PRO A 31 -15.26 11.09 16.84
C PRO A 31 -15.88 10.08 15.87
N GLN A 32 -17.19 9.82 15.96
CA GLN A 32 -17.93 8.95 15.05
C GLN A 32 -18.21 9.61 13.69
N VAL A 33 -18.11 10.94 13.57
CA VAL A 33 -18.25 11.62 12.28
C VAL A 33 -16.94 11.44 11.50
N PRO A 34 -16.95 10.73 10.35
CA PRO A 34 -15.76 10.50 9.55
C PRO A 34 -15.06 11.82 9.20
N PHE A 35 -13.78 11.91 9.57
CA PHE A 35 -12.92 13.08 9.39
C PHE A 35 -13.57 14.40 9.84
N GLY A 36 -14.42 14.36 10.87
CA GLY A 36 -15.16 15.54 11.36
C GLY A 36 -16.01 16.22 10.27
N GLY A 37 -16.50 15.47 9.29
CA GLY A 37 -17.31 15.96 8.17
C GLY A 37 -16.51 16.69 7.09
N VAL A 38 -15.20 16.47 7.01
CA VAL A 38 -14.37 16.97 5.91
C VAL A 38 -14.47 16.02 4.73
N ASN A 39 -14.67 16.54 3.52
CA ASN A 39 -14.57 15.74 2.30
C ASN A 39 -13.12 15.31 2.09
N VAL A 40 -12.86 14.01 2.01
CA VAL A 40 -11.49 13.50 1.84
C VAL A 40 -11.34 12.86 0.46
N ILE A 41 -10.24 13.19 -0.23
CA ILE A 41 -9.87 12.62 -1.51
C ILE A 41 -8.52 11.92 -1.33
N PHE A 42 -8.49 10.63 -1.63
CA PHE A 42 -7.29 9.81 -1.56
C PHE A 42 -6.72 9.59 -2.96
N PHE A 43 -5.42 9.78 -3.10
CA PHE A 43 -4.64 9.41 -4.27
C PHE A 43 -3.59 8.37 -3.86
N GLY A 44 -3.28 7.46 -4.76
CA GLY A 44 -2.19 6.52 -4.56
C GLY A 44 -2.45 5.17 -5.22
N ASP A 45 -1.48 4.29 -5.02
CA ASP A 45 -1.42 3.01 -5.69
C ASP A 45 -0.97 1.90 -4.74
N TYR A 46 -1.90 1.03 -4.38
CA TYR A 46 -1.68 -0.06 -3.42
C TYR A 46 -0.69 -1.13 -3.89
N LEU A 47 -0.35 -1.17 -5.19
CA LEU A 47 0.64 -2.11 -5.73
C LEU A 47 2.07 -1.56 -5.70
N GLN A 48 2.29 -0.29 -5.38
CA GLN A 48 3.64 0.30 -5.31
C GLN A 48 4.31 0.01 -3.96
N TYR A 49 3.83 0.65 -2.89
CA TYR A 49 4.43 0.52 -1.56
C TYR A 49 3.37 0.28 -0.49
N ARG A 50 3.72 -0.57 0.48
CA ARG A 50 2.93 -0.82 1.68
C ARG A 50 3.37 0.11 2.81
N PRO A 51 2.52 0.36 3.82
CA PRO A 51 2.94 1.13 4.99
C PRO A 51 4.12 0.46 5.71
N VAL A 52 4.97 1.29 6.30
CA VAL A 52 6.13 0.84 7.09
C VAL A 52 5.72 0.73 8.55
N TYR A 53 5.98 -0.42 9.18
CA TYR A 53 5.63 -0.71 10.59
C TYR A 53 4.15 -0.50 10.97
N ASP A 54 3.24 -0.48 10.00
CA ASP A 54 1.80 -0.38 10.21
C ASP A 54 1.02 -1.34 9.29
N ALA A 55 -0.23 -1.62 9.64
CA ALA A 55 -1.10 -2.50 8.89
C ALA A 55 -1.66 -1.77 7.65
N PRO A 56 -1.64 -2.38 6.45
CA PRO A 56 -2.26 -1.82 5.24
C PRO A 56 -3.75 -1.54 5.40
N LEU A 57 -4.27 -0.54 4.68
CA LEU A 57 -5.68 -0.16 4.75
C LEU A 57 -6.64 -1.26 4.28
N HIS A 58 -6.17 -2.16 3.41
CA HIS A 58 -6.91 -3.32 2.92
C HIS A 58 -6.78 -4.56 3.81
N THR A 59 -6.22 -4.44 5.02
CA THR A 59 -6.13 -5.56 5.98
C THR A 59 -7.52 -6.16 6.21
N ASP A 60 -7.62 -7.48 6.08
CA ASP A 60 -8.84 -8.23 6.36
C ASP A 60 -8.85 -8.68 7.83
N PHE A 61 -9.89 -8.24 8.55
CA PHE A 61 -10.10 -8.59 9.94
C PHE A 61 -11.10 -9.75 10.13
N SER A 62 -11.74 -10.24 9.06
CA SER A 62 -12.75 -11.30 9.11
C SER A 62 -12.20 -12.63 9.66
N GLY A 63 -10.94 -12.95 9.32
CA GLY A 63 -10.26 -14.18 9.74
C GLY A 63 -9.82 -14.21 11.21
N LEU A 64 -9.77 -13.06 11.90
CA LEU A 64 -9.31 -12.97 13.30
C LEU A 64 -10.34 -13.49 14.31
N SER A 65 -11.60 -13.67 13.88
CA SER A 65 -12.69 -14.22 14.70
C SER A 65 -12.45 -15.68 15.12
N LYS A 66 -11.50 -16.39 14.48
CA LYS A 66 -11.14 -17.78 14.84
C LYS A 66 -10.14 -17.90 15.99
N LYS A 67 -9.65 -16.79 16.57
CA LYS A 67 -8.84 -16.86 17.79
C LYS A 67 -9.72 -17.30 18.97
N LYS A 68 -9.57 -18.55 19.38
CA LYS A 68 -10.04 -19.06 20.67
C LYS A 68 -9.45 -18.22 21.81
N SER A 69 -10.23 -17.33 22.41
CA SER A 69 -10.18 -16.89 23.83
C SER A 69 -10.93 -15.56 23.97
N GLY A 70 -11.77 -15.43 25.01
CA GLY A 70 -12.60 -14.25 25.30
C GLY A 70 -11.81 -13.00 25.73
N LYS A 71 -10.73 -12.67 25.04
CA LYS A 71 -9.93 -11.46 25.28
C LYS A 71 -10.56 -10.30 24.53
N LEU A 72 -10.95 -9.25 25.26
CA LEU A 72 -11.45 -8.02 24.66
C LEU A 72 -10.38 -7.40 23.75
N PRO A 73 -10.78 -6.77 22.63
CA PRO A 73 -9.85 -6.07 21.75
C PRO A 73 -9.16 -4.93 22.51
N ASN A 74 -7.86 -4.78 22.28
CA ASN A 74 -7.12 -3.66 22.85
C ASN A 74 -7.39 -2.36 22.08
N GLU A 75 -6.97 -1.22 22.64
CA GLU A 75 -7.20 0.09 22.02
C GLU A 75 -6.65 0.16 20.59
N LYS A 76 -5.47 -0.40 20.33
CA LYS A 76 -4.88 -0.40 18.98
C LYS A 76 -5.75 -1.16 17.99
N GLU A 77 -6.24 -2.34 18.36
CA GLU A 77 -7.15 -3.13 17.52
C GLU A 77 -8.44 -2.35 17.23
N ILE A 78 -9.03 -1.71 18.25
CA ILE A 78 -10.22 -0.86 18.09
C ILE A 78 -9.95 0.27 17.10
N GLN A 79 -8.82 0.98 17.23
CA GLN A 79 -8.46 2.07 16.32
C GLN A 79 -8.24 1.58 14.88
N GLN A 80 -7.63 0.40 14.71
CA GLN A 80 -7.47 -0.20 13.38
C GLN A 80 -8.81 -0.56 12.74
N HIS A 81 -9.76 -1.09 13.52
CA HIS A 81 -11.12 -1.34 13.05
C HIS A 81 -11.86 -0.05 12.66
N VAL A 82 -11.70 1.03 13.44
CA VAL A 82 -12.24 2.35 13.10
C VAL A 82 -11.66 2.85 11.78
N ALA A 83 -10.33 2.85 11.62
CA ALA A 83 -9.69 3.23 10.36
C ALA A 83 -10.14 2.38 9.17
N ARG A 84 -10.31 1.06 9.38
CA ARG A 84 -10.82 0.17 8.34
C ARG A 84 -12.24 0.55 7.93
N SER A 85 -13.10 0.87 8.89
CA SER A 85 -14.46 1.36 8.65
C SER A 85 -14.45 2.65 7.83
N LEU A 86 -13.58 3.61 8.15
CA LEU A 86 -13.45 4.86 7.38
C LEU A 86 -13.13 4.60 5.90
N ILE A 87 -12.21 3.68 5.60
CA ILE A 87 -11.85 3.32 4.22
C ILE A 87 -12.99 2.59 3.50
N LEU A 88 -13.77 1.78 4.21
CA LEU A 88 -14.95 1.10 3.64
C LEU A 88 -16.09 2.06 3.32
N GLN A 89 -16.09 3.26 3.89
CA GLN A 89 -17.09 4.31 3.63
C GLN A 89 -16.76 5.17 2.41
N ASN A 90 -15.68 4.86 1.66
CA ASN A 90 -15.37 5.51 0.40
C ASN A 90 -16.55 5.33 -0.58
N ASN A 91 -17.17 6.45 -0.97
CA ASN A 91 -18.37 6.46 -1.80
C ASN A 91 -18.08 6.47 -3.31
N CYS A 92 -16.84 6.77 -3.71
CA CYS A 92 -16.42 6.86 -5.10
C CYS A 92 -14.96 6.40 -5.24
N VAL A 93 -14.69 5.61 -6.28
CA VAL A 93 -13.35 5.18 -6.66
C VAL A 93 -13.19 5.37 -8.15
N VAL A 94 -12.14 6.11 -8.54
CA VAL A 94 -11.79 6.35 -9.93
C VAL A 94 -10.45 5.67 -10.22
N LYS A 95 -10.41 4.80 -11.23
CA LYS A 95 -9.17 4.17 -11.70
C LYS A 95 -8.68 4.88 -12.96
N LEU A 96 -7.50 5.48 -12.89
CA LEU A 96 -6.81 5.99 -14.07
C LEU A 96 -6.16 4.83 -14.83
N THR A 97 -6.37 4.77 -16.15
CA THR A 97 -5.90 3.68 -17.01
C THR A 97 -4.86 4.12 -18.03
N GLN A 98 -4.82 5.40 -18.39
CA GLN A 98 -3.86 5.92 -19.36
C GLN A 98 -2.52 6.25 -18.69
N GLN A 99 -1.45 5.63 -19.19
CA GLN A 99 -0.08 5.92 -18.76
C GLN A 99 0.43 7.18 -19.48
N MET A 100 0.91 8.17 -18.71
CA MET A 100 1.35 9.48 -19.23
C MET A 100 2.84 9.78 -19.03
N ARG A 101 3.59 8.90 -18.37
CA ARG A 101 5.00 9.10 -17.97
C ARG A 101 5.99 8.64 -19.03
N THR A 102 5.64 7.64 -19.82
CA THR A 102 6.53 7.08 -20.85
C THR A 102 5.74 6.70 -22.09
N GLU A 103 6.35 6.97 -23.23
CA GLU A 103 5.77 6.70 -24.56
C GLU A 103 6.38 5.44 -25.21
N ASP A 104 7.43 4.85 -24.62
CA ASP A 104 8.09 3.66 -25.13
C ASP A 104 7.19 2.42 -24.93
N PRO A 105 6.65 1.81 -26.02
CA PRO A 105 5.73 0.68 -25.91
C PRO A 105 6.36 -0.55 -25.26
N ARG A 106 7.67 -0.79 -25.49
CA ARG A 106 8.38 -1.95 -24.94
C ARG A 106 8.55 -1.79 -23.43
N TYR A 107 8.87 -0.57 -22.98
CA TYR A 107 8.99 -0.28 -21.56
C TYR A 107 7.63 -0.27 -20.83
N LEU A 108 6.57 0.24 -21.47
CA LEU A 108 5.21 0.18 -20.93
C LEU A 108 4.76 -1.26 -20.66
N GLN A 109 4.97 -2.16 -21.63
CA GLN A 109 4.63 -3.57 -21.48
C GLN A 109 5.40 -4.24 -20.32
N LEU A 110 6.69 -3.91 -20.17
CA LEU A 110 7.48 -4.36 -19.03
C LEU A 110 6.89 -3.87 -17.71
N LEU A 111 6.57 -2.57 -17.59
CA LEU A 111 6.02 -1.99 -16.37
C LEU A 111 4.66 -2.58 -15.99
N GLU A 112 3.81 -2.87 -16.98
CA GLU A 112 2.51 -3.52 -16.76
C GLU A 112 2.67 -4.95 -16.23
N ARG A 113 3.57 -5.74 -16.82
CA ARG A 113 3.90 -7.07 -16.29
C ARG A 113 4.51 -7.01 -14.91
N LEU A 114 5.46 -6.09 -14.68
CA LEU A 114 6.12 -5.89 -13.40
C LEU A 114 5.12 -5.56 -12.29
N ARG A 115 4.15 -4.70 -12.59
CA ARG A 115 3.05 -4.32 -11.67
C ARG A 115 2.27 -5.53 -11.16
N HIS A 116 2.11 -6.56 -11.98
CA HIS A 116 1.37 -7.77 -11.64
C HIS A 116 2.26 -8.96 -11.26
N GLY A 117 3.58 -8.78 -11.20
CA GLY A 117 4.53 -9.85 -10.94
C GLY A 117 4.60 -10.90 -12.06
N GLN A 118 4.32 -10.50 -13.31
CA GLN A 118 4.23 -11.36 -14.49
C GLN A 118 5.41 -11.13 -15.47
N CYS A 119 6.56 -10.67 -14.98
CA CYS A 119 7.73 -10.43 -15.82
C CYS A 119 8.17 -11.72 -16.53
N ASN A 120 8.64 -11.56 -17.77
CA ASN A 120 9.18 -12.65 -18.58
C ASN A 120 10.68 -12.47 -18.84
N TYR A 121 11.27 -13.37 -19.63
CA TYR A 121 12.70 -13.32 -19.93
C TYR A 121 13.10 -12.07 -20.74
N ASP A 122 12.26 -11.63 -21.67
CA ASP A 122 12.52 -10.42 -22.47
C ASP A 122 12.57 -9.15 -21.61
N ASP A 123 11.77 -9.09 -20.53
CA ASP A 123 11.81 -8.00 -19.55
C ASP A 123 13.15 -7.97 -18.80
N TYR A 124 13.64 -9.15 -18.41
CA TYR A 124 14.94 -9.31 -17.76
C TYR A 124 16.07 -8.86 -18.67
N GLU A 125 16.10 -9.32 -19.92
CA GLU A 125 17.10 -8.89 -20.90
C GLU A 125 17.05 -7.38 -21.14
N LEU A 126 15.85 -6.79 -21.24
CA LEU A 126 15.70 -5.35 -21.38
C LEU A 126 16.32 -4.59 -20.19
N LEU A 127 16.08 -5.05 -18.96
CA LEU A 127 16.68 -4.44 -17.77
C LEU A 127 18.19 -4.61 -17.72
N LEU A 128 18.74 -5.75 -18.17
CA LEU A 128 20.18 -5.97 -18.25
C LEU A 128 20.89 -4.94 -19.14
N THR A 129 20.24 -4.46 -20.21
CA THR A 129 20.81 -3.39 -21.05
C THR A 129 21.07 -2.08 -20.30
N ARG A 130 20.50 -1.92 -19.10
CA ARG A 130 20.62 -0.71 -18.26
C ARG A 130 21.59 -0.89 -17.09
N VAL A 131 22.27 -2.02 -16.99
CA VAL A 131 23.38 -2.21 -16.04
C VAL A 131 24.60 -1.46 -16.58
N ILE A 132 25.04 -0.43 -15.86
CA ILE A 132 26.23 0.35 -16.20
C ILE A 132 27.41 -0.14 -15.35
N GLY A 133 28.51 -0.50 -16.01
CA GLY A 133 29.73 -0.99 -15.36
C GLY A 133 29.82 -2.51 -15.27
N GLN A 134 30.93 -3.02 -14.73
CA GLN A 134 31.06 -4.44 -14.39
C GLN A 134 30.22 -4.75 -13.14
N PRO A 135 29.55 -5.91 -13.07
CA PRO A 135 28.83 -6.32 -11.86
C PRO A 135 29.80 -6.36 -10.68
N SER A 136 29.67 -5.42 -9.74
CA SER A 136 30.41 -5.43 -8.48
C SER A 136 29.82 -6.43 -7.48
N VAL A 137 28.60 -6.91 -7.77
CA VAL A 137 27.90 -7.97 -7.04
C VAL A 137 28.09 -9.26 -7.83
N GLY A 138 28.68 -10.27 -7.20
CA GLY A 138 28.82 -11.61 -7.76
C GLY A 138 27.45 -12.28 -7.93
N SER A 139 26.97 -12.96 -6.90
CA SER A 139 25.67 -13.63 -6.91
C SER A 139 24.66 -12.97 -5.96
N LEU A 140 23.39 -12.92 -6.36
CA LEU A 140 22.28 -12.58 -5.46
C LEU A 140 22.09 -13.63 -4.34
N HIS A 141 22.73 -14.80 -4.48
CA HIS A 141 22.80 -15.82 -3.44
C HIS A 141 23.86 -15.54 -2.37
N ASP A 142 24.72 -14.54 -2.58
CA ASP A 142 25.75 -14.14 -1.63
C ASP A 142 25.20 -13.09 -0.64
N ALA A 143 25.80 -13.03 0.55
CA ALA A 143 25.47 -11.99 1.52
C ALA A 143 25.92 -10.59 1.01
N PRO A 144 25.15 -9.51 1.23
CA PRO A 144 23.91 -9.44 2.01
C PRO A 144 22.62 -9.73 1.21
N TRP A 145 22.70 -9.92 -0.10
CA TRP A 145 21.56 -10.00 -1.02
C TRP A 145 20.65 -11.20 -0.77
N ASN A 146 21.22 -12.32 -0.33
CA ASN A 146 20.48 -13.51 0.09
C ASN A 146 19.51 -13.29 1.26
N LYS A 147 19.65 -12.18 2.01
CA LYS A 147 18.73 -11.78 3.09
C LYS A 147 17.57 -10.91 2.61
N VAL A 148 17.69 -10.33 1.41
CA VAL A 148 16.71 -9.37 0.85
C VAL A 148 15.82 -10.05 -0.19
N CYS A 149 16.38 -10.96 -0.98
CA CYS A 149 15.64 -11.73 -1.97
C CYS A 149 14.83 -12.84 -1.29
N PHE A 150 13.57 -12.56 -0.95
CA PHE A 150 12.59 -13.63 -0.76
C PHE A 150 12.58 -14.49 -2.03
N HIS A 151 12.85 -15.79 -1.89
CA HIS A 151 12.79 -16.74 -3.00
C HIS A 151 11.40 -16.69 -3.64
N PHE A 152 11.25 -15.96 -4.75
CA PHE A 152 10.18 -16.19 -5.69
C PHE A 152 10.52 -17.50 -6.41
N ARG A 153 10.05 -18.62 -5.84
CA ARG A 153 10.01 -19.88 -6.58
C ARG A 153 8.90 -19.74 -7.60
N PHE A 154 9.27 -19.52 -8.86
CA PHE A 154 8.38 -19.85 -9.96
C PHE A 154 8.16 -21.36 -9.92
N GLN A 155 6.90 -21.79 -9.77
CA GLN A 155 6.47 -23.14 -10.10
C GLN A 155 6.14 -23.20 -11.58
#